data_AF-R9HDN2-F1
#
_entry.id   AF-R9HDN2-F1
#
_cell.length_a   1.000
_cell.length_b   1.000
_cell.length_c   1.000
_cell.angle_alpha   90.00
_cell.angle_beta   90.00
_cell.angle_gamma   90.00
#
_symmetry.space_group_name_H-M   'P 1'
#
loop_
_entity.id
_entity.type
_entity.pdbx_description
1 polymer ?
#
loop_
_entity_poly.entity_id
_entity_poly.type
_entity_poly.pdbx_seq_one_letter_code
_entity_poly.pdbx_strand_id
1 'polypeptide(L)'
;MLSICTQTAISVLHDIALGNALQSVNYLLSAEEWKDLFDKLEKGHLIRCLPDKEPGNLSSYALWHPLSEISLLDVLQALNEPIRCNMPTPEEFYIYHSQIANKIGIFNQVARTFLADIKIADW
;
A
#
# COMPACT_ATOMS: atom_id res chain seq x y z
N MET A 1 11.30 -3.44 9.24
CA MET A 1 10.06 -3.75 10.00
C MET A 1 8.95 -2.92 9.38
N LEU A 2 7.88 -3.55 8.90
CA LEU A 2 6.76 -2.83 8.28
C LEU A 2 6.00 -2.03 9.33
N SER A 3 5.50 -0.85 8.96
CA SER A 3 4.68 -0.04 9.87
C SER A 3 3.42 -0.81 10.26
N ILE A 4 2.85 -0.49 11.42
CA ILE A 4 1.57 -1.07 11.85
C ILE A 4 0.49 -0.79 10.80
N CYS A 5 0.46 0.43 10.23
CA CYS A 5 -0.46 0.79 9.16
C CYS A 5 -0.31 -0.12 7.93
N THR A 6 0.93 -0.43 7.50
CA THR A 6 1.18 -1.33 6.38
C THR A 6 0.71 -2.76 6.68
N GLN A 7 1.01 -3.27 7.88
CA GLN A 7 0.55 -4.60 8.30
C GLN A 7 -0.98 -4.67 8.32
N THR A 8 -1.64 -3.65 8.88
CA THR A 8 -3.10 -3.53 8.89
C THR A 8 -3.68 -3.51 7.49
N ALA A 9 -3.10 -2.72 6.57
CA ALA A 9 -3.54 -2.67 5.18
C ALA A 9 -3.46 -4.04 4.50
N ILE A 10 -2.37 -4.78 4.72
CA ILE A 10 -2.21 -6.13 4.15
C ILE A 10 -3.26 -7.09 4.73
N SER A 11 -3.45 -7.09 6.05
CA SER A 11 -4.51 -7.91 6.67
C SER A 11 -5.90 -7.58 6.15
N VAL A 12 -6.21 -6.29 5.94
CA VAL A 12 -7.48 -5.83 5.35
C VAL A 12 -7.67 -6.36 3.93
N LEU A 13 -6.63 -6.32 3.09
CA LEU A 13 -6.69 -6.85 1.73
C LEU A 13 -6.94 -8.37 1.73
N HIS A 14 -6.35 -9.10 2.68
CA HIS A 14 -6.63 -10.53 2.90
C HIS A 14 -8.07 -10.79 3.34
N ASP A 15 -8.57 -10.03 4.31
CA ASP A 15 -9.94 -10.15 4.79
C ASP A 15 -10.96 -9.89 3.65
N ILE A 16 -10.71 -8.89 2.78
CA ILE A 16 -11.54 -8.62 1.59
C ILE A 16 -11.51 -9.80 0.63
N ALA A 17 -10.33 -10.37 0.36
CA ALA A 17 -10.18 -11.48 -0.57
C ALA A 17 -10.92 -12.74 -0.11
N LEU A 18 -10.90 -13.00 1.20
CA LEU A 18 -11.56 -14.16 1.81
C LEU A 18 -13.06 -13.95 2.05
N GLY A 19 -13.56 -12.72 1.89
CA GLY A 19 -14.93 -12.36 2.24
C GLY A 19 -15.21 -12.43 3.74
N ASN A 20 -14.16 -12.47 4.56
CA ASN A 20 -14.26 -12.59 6.01
C ASN A 20 -14.31 -11.19 6.61
N ALA A 21 -15.42 -10.86 7.27
CA ALA A 21 -15.50 -9.65 8.06
C ALA A 21 -14.62 -9.79 9.32
N LEU A 22 -13.42 -9.20 9.29
CA LEU A 22 -12.62 -8.82 10.46
C LEU A 22 -12.30 -9.96 11.45
N GLN A 23 -11.81 -11.12 10.98
CA GLN A 23 -11.16 -12.03 11.93
C GLN A 23 -9.72 -11.64 12.25
N SER A 24 -9.05 -10.86 11.40
CA SER A 24 -7.59 -10.64 11.51
C SER A 24 -7.19 -9.26 12.06
N VAL A 25 -8.09 -8.27 12.09
CA VAL A 25 -7.73 -6.88 12.45
C VAL A 25 -8.14 -6.53 13.87
N ASN A 26 -7.33 -6.96 14.84
CA ASN A 26 -7.42 -6.55 16.25
C ASN A 26 -6.69 -5.20 16.50
N TYR A 27 -6.86 -4.23 15.62
CA TYR A 27 -6.25 -2.90 15.78
C TYR A 27 -7.32 -1.87 16.10
N LEU A 28 -7.11 -1.13 17.20
CA LEU A 28 -7.94 -0.03 17.70
C LEU A 28 -7.82 1.21 16.79
N LEU A 29 -8.06 1.08 15.49
CA LEU A 29 -8.20 2.23 14.61
C LEU A 29 -9.57 2.88 14.88
N SER A 30 -9.56 4.19 15.04
CA SER A 30 -10.77 5.00 15.06
C SER A 30 -11.50 4.94 13.72
N ALA A 31 -12.78 5.33 13.69
CA ALA A 31 -13.56 5.37 12.46
C ALA A 31 -12.94 6.29 11.39
N GLU A 32 -12.27 7.36 11.82
CA GLU A 32 -11.58 8.30 10.93
C GLU A 32 -10.33 7.67 10.31
N GLU A 33 -9.54 6.93 11.09
CA GLU A 33 -8.36 6.21 10.59
C GLU A 33 -8.74 5.08 9.63
N TRP A 34 -9.83 4.38 9.90
CA TRP A 34 -10.39 3.39 8.97
C TRP A 34 -10.80 4.02 7.64
N LYS A 35 -11.48 5.17 7.70
CA LYS A 35 -11.88 5.90 6.50
C LYS A 35 -10.65 6.35 5.69
N ASP A 36 -9.65 6.94 6.34
CA ASP A 36 -8.40 7.35 5.69
C ASP A 36 -7.68 6.16 5.04
N LEU A 37 -7.64 5.01 5.72
CA LEU A 37 -7.06 3.78 5.17
C LEU A 37 -7.78 3.33 3.90
N PHE A 38 -9.12 3.24 3.92
CA PHE A 38 -9.89 2.86 2.74
C PHE A 38 -9.75 3.87 1.60
N ASP A 39 -9.78 5.17 1.90
CA ASP A 39 -9.59 6.23 0.91
C ASP A 39 -8.21 6.11 0.22
N LYS A 40 -7.16 5.78 0.97
CA LYS A 40 -5.81 5.54 0.44
C LYS A 40 -5.74 4.30 -0.43
N LEU A 41 -6.30 3.18 0.03
CA LEU A 41 -6.33 1.93 -0.74
C LEU A 41 -7.16 2.05 -2.02
N GLU A 42 -8.25 2.81 -2.00
CA GLU A 42 -9.10 3.05 -3.17
C GLU A 42 -8.40 3.96 -4.18
N LYS A 43 -7.79 5.07 -3.73
CA LYS A 43 -6.95 5.93 -4.59
C LYS A 43 -5.75 5.18 -5.18
N GLY A 44 -5.20 4.23 -4.42
CA GLY A 44 -4.14 3.32 -4.86
C GLY A 44 -4.60 2.22 -5.81
N HIS A 45 -5.89 2.15 -6.16
CA HIS A 45 -6.47 1.10 -7.02
C HIS A 45 -6.23 -0.32 -6.49
N LEU A 46 -6.18 -0.48 -5.17
CA LEU A 46 -6.08 -1.79 -4.52
C LEU A 46 -7.47 -2.35 -4.20
N ILE A 47 -8.39 -1.46 -3.82
CA ILE A 47 -9.78 -1.78 -3.52
C ILE A 47 -10.74 -0.87 -4.29
N ARG A 48 -11.98 -1.28 -4.45
CA ARG A 48 -13.07 -0.48 -4.99
C ARG A 48 -14.31 -0.64 -4.15
N CYS A 49 -15.02 0.47 -3.88
CA CYS A 49 -16.33 0.40 -3.27
C CYS A 49 -17.36 -0.20 -4.26
N LEU A 50 -18.22 -1.08 -3.76
CA LEU A 50 -19.33 -1.66 -4.53
C LEU A 50 -20.46 -0.62 -4.67
N PRO A 51 -21.13 -0.53 -5.84
CA PRO A 51 -22.07 0.55 -6.16
C PRO A 51 -23.28 0.62 -5.23
N ASP A 52 -23.68 -0.51 -4.63
CA ASP A 52 -24.88 -0.62 -3.79
C ASP A 52 -24.57 -0.58 -2.28
N LYS A 53 -23.33 -0.27 -1.88
CA LYS A 53 -22.89 -0.34 -0.48
C LYS A 53 -22.29 0.97 0.01
N GLU A 54 -22.52 1.26 1.29
CA GLU A 54 -21.98 2.45 1.92
C GLU A 54 -20.47 2.30 2.20
N PRO A 55 -19.67 3.33 1.90
CA PRO A 55 -18.23 3.33 2.19
C PRO A 55 -17.97 3.28 3.71
N GLY A 56 -16.83 2.74 4.10
CA GLY A 56 -16.40 2.64 5.51
C GLY A 56 -16.66 1.28 6.17
N ASN A 57 -17.41 0.38 5.52
CA ASN A 57 -17.48 -1.03 5.94
C ASN A 57 -16.63 -1.90 5.01
N LEU A 58 -15.81 -2.78 5.59
CA LEU A 58 -14.95 -3.73 4.87
C LEU A 58 -15.72 -4.56 3.82
N SER A 59 -16.93 -5.00 4.16
CA SER A 59 -17.79 -5.78 3.26
C SER A 59 -18.32 -4.98 2.05
N SER A 60 -18.15 -3.66 2.05
CA SER A 60 -18.49 -2.77 0.94
C SER A 60 -17.44 -2.74 -0.16
N TYR A 61 -16.26 -3.28 0.09
CA TYR A 61 -15.14 -3.22 -0.85
C TYR A 61 -14.87 -4.56 -1.49
N ALA A 62 -14.35 -4.51 -2.72
CA ALA A 62 -13.76 -5.64 -3.43
C ALA A 62 -12.35 -5.25 -3.89
N LEU A 63 -11.48 -6.25 -4.07
CA LEU A 63 -10.17 -6.01 -4.65
C LEU A 63 -10.29 -5.58 -6.13
N TRP A 64 -9.39 -4.71 -6.57
CA TRP A 64 -9.20 -4.38 -7.99
C TRP A 64 -8.49 -5.51 -8.75
N HIS A 65 -7.49 -6.12 -8.10
CA HIS A 65 -6.67 -7.19 -8.61
C HIS A 65 -6.63 -8.37 -7.62
N PRO A 66 -6.43 -9.62 -8.08
CA PRO A 66 -6.17 -10.74 -7.16
C PRO A 66 -4.99 -10.46 -6.23
N LEU A 67 -5.03 -10.97 -4.99
CA LEU A 67 -3.92 -10.82 -4.02
C LEU A 67 -2.56 -11.25 -4.58
N SER A 68 -2.54 -12.25 -5.45
CA SER A 68 -1.32 -12.76 -6.10
C SER A 68 -0.65 -11.74 -7.03
N GLU A 69 -1.39 -10.73 -7.50
CA GLU A 69 -0.87 -9.67 -8.36
C GLU A 69 -0.36 -8.48 -7.55
N ILE A 70 -0.97 -8.23 -6.38
CA ILE A 70 -0.65 -7.09 -5.51
C ILE A 70 0.73 -7.30 -4.87
N SER A 71 1.63 -6.35 -5.09
CA SER A 71 2.95 -6.34 -4.48
C SER A 71 2.98 -5.51 -3.19
N LEU A 72 4.02 -5.75 -2.38
CA LEU A 72 4.30 -4.91 -1.21
C LEU A 72 4.59 -3.46 -1.61
N LEU A 73 5.19 -3.23 -2.79
CA LEU A 73 5.39 -1.89 -3.32
C LEU A 73 4.05 -1.17 -3.53
N ASP A 74 3.05 -1.83 -4.09
CA ASP A 74 1.75 -1.23 -4.38
C ASP A 74 1.05 -0.76 -3.09
N VAL A 75 1.10 -1.60 -2.04
CA VAL A 75 0.55 -1.24 -0.72
C VAL A 75 1.27 -0.03 -0.13
N LEU A 76 2.61 -0.04 -0.13
CA LEU A 76 3.38 1.06 0.45
C LEU A 76 3.22 2.37 -0.32
N GLN A 77 3.05 2.31 -1.65
CA GLN A 77 2.72 3.47 -2.47
C GLN A 77 1.32 4.00 -2.18
N ALA A 78 0.31 3.12 -2.06
CA ALA A 78 -1.07 3.50 -1.75
C ALA A 78 -1.18 4.21 -0.39
N LEU A 79 -0.44 3.74 0.61
CA LEU A 79 -0.45 4.33 1.96
C LEU A 79 0.34 5.63 2.07
N ASN A 80 1.09 6.01 1.04
CA ASN A 80 2.08 7.08 1.07
C ASN A 80 3.06 6.92 2.26
N GLU A 81 3.32 5.67 2.66
CA GLU A 81 4.27 5.34 3.73
C GLU A 81 5.68 5.66 3.23
N PRO A 82 6.52 6.33 4.03
CA PRO A 82 7.87 6.70 3.64
C PRO A 82 8.76 5.46 3.58
N ILE A 83 8.63 4.65 2.54
CA ILE A 83 9.81 4.04 1.97
C ILE A 83 10.57 5.21 1.39
N ARG A 84 11.77 5.52 1.84
CA ARG A 84 12.66 6.47 1.12
C ARG A 84 13.13 5.90 -0.25
N CYS A 85 12.25 5.17 -0.93
CA CYS A 85 12.35 4.56 -2.25
C CYS A 85 11.01 4.67 -3.04
N ASN A 86 10.00 5.38 -2.54
CA ASN A 86 8.69 5.44 -3.20
C ASN A 86 8.56 6.60 -4.22
N MET A 87 9.45 7.59 -4.17
CA MET A 87 9.50 8.74 -5.07
C MET A 87 10.79 8.73 -5.89
N PRO A 88 10.78 8.91 -7.21
CA PRO A 88 12.00 9.13 -7.97
C PRO A 88 12.76 10.34 -7.41
N THR A 89 14.09 10.26 -7.37
CA THR A 89 14.92 11.39 -6.94
C THR A 89 14.61 12.58 -7.86
N PRO A 90 14.22 13.76 -7.33
CA PRO A 90 13.90 14.92 -8.15
C PRO A 90 15.08 15.30 -9.05
N GLU A 91 14.80 15.69 -10.30
CA GLU A 91 15.83 16.09 -11.28
C GLU A 91 16.72 17.23 -10.74
N GLU A 92 16.14 18.17 -9.99
CA GLU A 92 16.83 19.25 -9.29
C GLU A 92 17.96 18.75 -8.37
N PHE A 93 17.76 17.59 -7.73
CA PHE A 93 18.75 17.00 -6.84
C PHE A 93 19.95 16.44 -7.62
N TYR A 94 19.73 15.98 -8.86
CA TYR A 94 20.82 15.58 -9.76
C TYR A 94 21.64 16.77 -10.26
N ILE A 95 21.03 17.95 -10.41
CA ILE A 95 21.71 19.16 -10.86
C ILE A 95 22.70 19.65 -9.79
N TYR A 96 22.29 19.70 -8.51
CA TYR A 96 23.12 20.22 -7.42
C TYR A 96 24.02 19.18 -6.76
N HIS A 97 23.65 17.90 -6.80
CA HIS A 97 24.34 16.83 -6.06
C HIS A 97 24.52 15.56 -6.91
N SER A 98 24.88 15.72 -8.19
CA SER A 98 24.94 14.67 -9.23
C SER A 98 25.49 13.32 -8.79
N GLN A 99 26.60 13.27 -8.04
CA GLN A 99 27.18 12.00 -7.57
C GLN A 99 26.35 11.31 -6.48
N ILE A 100 25.80 12.06 -5.54
CA ILE A 100 24.97 11.52 -4.45
C ILE A 100 23.59 11.16 -5.00
N ALA A 101 23.02 12.03 -5.83
CA ALA A 101 21.74 11.83 -6.50
C ALA A 101 21.75 10.54 -7.35
N ASN A 102 22.79 10.30 -8.14
CA ASN A 102 22.95 9.07 -8.92
C ASN A 102 22.97 7.81 -8.05
N LYS A 103 23.72 7.82 -6.94
CA LYS A 103 23.79 6.66 -6.03
C LYS A 103 22.46 6.40 -5.34
N ILE A 104 21.78 7.47 -4.89
CA ILE A 104 20.45 7.37 -4.27
C ILE A 104 19.41 6.91 -5.29
N GLY A 105 19.47 7.39 -6.53
CA GLY A 105 18.59 6.96 -7.62
C GLY A 105 18.70 5.47 -7.93
N ILE A 106 19.93 4.96 -8.05
CA ILE A 106 20.19 3.53 -8.26
C ILE A 106 19.67 2.71 -7.08
N PHE A 107 19.99 3.12 -5.85
CA PHE A 107 19.51 2.44 -4.65
C PHE A 107 17.98 2.38 -4.60
N ASN A 108 17.33 3.51 -4.88
CA ASN A 108 15.88 3.63 -4.93
C ASN A 108 15.29 2.68 -5.98
N GLN A 109 15.82 2.66 -7.21
CA GLN A 109 15.37 1.75 -8.25
C GLN A 109 15.52 0.29 -7.84
N VAL A 110 16.66 -0.10 -7.28
CA VAL A 110 16.90 -1.47 -6.80
C VAL A 110 15.90 -1.86 -5.72
N ALA A 111 15.68 -1.00 -4.72
CA ALA A 111 14.72 -1.25 -3.66
C ALA A 111 13.28 -1.41 -4.18
N ARG A 112 12.87 -0.58 -5.14
CA ARG A 112 11.55 -0.68 -5.79
C ARG A 112 11.38 -1.99 -6.52
N THR A 113 12.38 -2.43 -7.28
CA THR A 113 12.33 -3.72 -7.99
C THR A 113 12.12 -4.86 -7.00
N PHE A 114 12.89 -4.90 -5.89
CA PHE A 114 12.71 -5.92 -4.86
C PHE A 114 11.32 -5.88 -4.21
N LEU A 115 10.78 -4.69 -3.91
CA LEU A 115 9.46 -4.55 -3.30
C LEU A 115 8.32 -4.93 -4.26
N ALA A 116 8.48 -4.74 -5.57
CA ALA A 116 7.51 -5.13 -6.58
C ALA A 116 7.40 -6.65 -6.77
N ASP A 117 8.49 -7.36 -6.50
CA ASP A 117 8.55 -8.83 -6.59
C ASP A 117 7.96 -9.53 -5.37
N ILE A 118 7.88 -8.87 -4.21
CA ILE A 118 7.25 -9.42 -3.00
C ILE A 118 5.73 -9.34 -3.13
N LYS A 119 5.06 -10.47 -3.28
CA LYS A 119 3.59 -10.55 -3.35
C LYS A 119 2.99 -10.64 -1.96
N ILE A 120 1.92 -9.87 -1.73
CA ILE A 120 1.25 -9.90 -0.42
C ILE A 120 0.41 -11.16 -0.22
N ALA A 121 0.21 -11.98 -1.25
CA ALA A 121 -0.40 -13.29 -1.12
C ALA A 121 0.42 -14.26 -0.24
N ASP A 122 1.74 -14.04 -0.13
CA ASP A 122 2.66 -14.85 0.68
C ASP A 122 2.78 -14.36 2.14
N TRP A 123 1.87 -13.47 2.57
CA TRP A 123 1.90 -12.78 3.87
C TRP A 123 1.69 -13.70 5.08
#